data_AF-A0A9P6V8X2-F1
#
_entry.id   AF-A0A9P6V8X2-F1
#
_cell.length_a   1.000
_cell.length_b   1.000
_cell.length_c   1.000
_cell.angle_alpha   90.00
_cell.angle_beta   90.00
_cell.angle_gamma   90.00
#
_symmetry.space_group_name_H-M   'P 1'
#
loop_
_entity.id
_entity.type
_entity.pdbx_description
1 polymer ?
#
loop_
_entity_poly.entity_id
_entity_poly.type
_entity_poly.pdbx_seq_one_letter_code
_entity_poly.pdbx_strand_id
1 'polypeptide(L)'
;MTELVFCIVRYGRHLEHLLYNGNKDGGFIVPEIVSAITAACPNIKSFQGQHAISDTVLRRMMSGWEDLKSITLAPYQALSVGTKEVSMEGLWSLLECGKVESLELLDLNCISNDNVRIMMQRVKQLHATSFERVANSPLSHPFAHHHSYFATAPATTPTTPLPGSSVRHLTITKYTSTPLTLPGFGALLQLFPNLESFKFVTNFFTYDHHFQGLTRNIYEEEIVMVERMVRAEMTDRWGATRGAAAAAACWEGEWNAVVTEEQRLRASILRSCMDQ
;
A
#
# COMPACT_ATOMS: atom_id res chain seq x y z
N MET A 1 23.63 -5.03 17.25
CA MET A 1 22.80 -4.13 16.42
C MET A 1 23.38 -2.72 16.47
N THR A 2 24.61 -2.49 16.00
CA THR A 2 25.25 -1.17 16.15
C THR A 2 26.03 -0.75 14.92
N GLU A 3 26.92 -1.58 14.36
CA GLU A 3 27.80 -1.11 13.28
C GLU A 3 27.07 -0.81 11.96
N LEU A 4 26.02 -1.55 11.59
CA LEU A 4 25.30 -1.30 10.34
C LEU A 4 24.65 0.10 10.31
N VAL A 5 23.98 0.49 11.40
CA VAL A 5 23.36 1.82 11.51
C VAL A 5 24.43 2.90 11.46
N PHE A 6 25.55 2.73 12.18
CA PHE A 6 26.66 3.68 12.13
C PHE A 6 27.29 3.79 10.74
N CYS A 7 27.45 2.67 10.03
CA CYS A 7 27.95 2.66 8.65
C CYS A 7 26.99 3.37 7.70
N ILE A 8 25.68 3.09 7.79
CA ILE A 8 24.66 3.78 6.98
C ILE A 8 24.68 5.28 7.29
N VAL A 9 24.71 5.67 8.56
CA VAL A 9 24.71 7.08 8.95
C VAL A 9 25.98 7.80 8.45
N ARG A 10 27.13 7.11 8.44
CA ARG A 10 28.41 7.71 8.06
C ARG A 10 28.62 7.78 6.54
N TYR A 11 28.11 6.82 5.78
CA TYR A 11 28.43 6.65 4.36
C TYR A 11 27.22 6.66 3.42
N GLY A 12 26.00 6.72 3.95
CA GLY A 12 24.76 6.53 3.20
C GLY A 12 24.22 7.73 2.42
N ARG A 13 24.96 8.84 2.35
CA ARG A 13 24.49 10.07 1.68
C ARG A 13 24.11 9.87 0.22
N HIS A 14 24.78 8.96 -0.48
CA HIS A 14 24.51 8.62 -1.88
C HIS A 14 23.61 7.39 -2.04
N LEU A 15 23.10 6.84 -0.94
CA LEU A 15 22.24 5.67 -0.98
C LEU A 15 20.87 6.06 -1.54
N GLU A 16 20.49 5.43 -2.64
CA GLU A 16 19.17 5.62 -3.27
C GLU A 16 18.23 4.43 -3.04
N HIS A 17 18.80 3.26 -2.80
CA HIS A 17 18.06 2.01 -2.67
C HIS A 17 18.52 1.27 -1.43
N LEU A 18 17.57 0.85 -0.61
CA LEU A 18 17.86 0.11 0.61
C LEU A 18 16.94 -1.11 0.67
N LEU A 19 17.53 -2.28 0.53
CA LEU A 19 16.88 -3.57 0.74
C LEU A 19 17.26 -4.08 2.14
N TYR A 20 16.29 -4.13 3.04
CA TYR A 20 16.50 -4.58 4.41
C TYR A 20 15.49 -5.67 4.78
N ASN A 21 16.04 -6.86 4.99
CA ASN A 21 15.33 -8.01 5.54
C ASN A 21 15.73 -8.13 7.01
N GLY A 22 14.73 -7.97 7.87
CA GLY A 22 14.87 -8.00 9.32
C GLY A 22 15.57 -9.26 9.79
N ASN A 23 16.70 -9.06 10.44
CA ASN A 23 17.55 -10.08 11.08
C ASN A 23 17.25 -10.20 12.59
N LYS A 24 16.02 -9.87 13.00
CA LYS A 24 15.57 -9.78 14.42
C LYS A 24 16.34 -8.73 15.24
N ASP A 25 17.10 -7.85 14.60
CA ASP A 25 17.95 -6.91 15.32
C ASP A 25 17.16 -5.72 15.88
N GLY A 26 16.01 -5.37 15.30
CA GLY A 26 15.13 -4.28 15.78
C GLY A 26 15.48 -2.90 15.21
N GLY A 27 16.42 -2.80 14.27
CA GLY A 27 16.99 -1.53 13.80
C GLY A 27 15.96 -0.54 13.23
N PHE A 28 15.17 -0.97 12.25
CA PHE A 28 14.18 -0.10 11.58
C PHE A 28 12.85 0.09 12.33
N ILE A 29 12.79 -0.34 13.58
CA ILE A 29 11.58 -0.30 14.42
C ILE A 29 11.62 0.89 15.37
N VAL A 30 12.82 1.26 15.76
CA VAL A 30 13.09 2.35 16.70
C VAL A 30 13.01 3.67 15.92
N PRO A 31 12.02 4.55 16.19
CA PRO A 31 11.84 5.78 15.45
C PRO A 31 13.08 6.70 15.44
N GLU A 32 13.87 6.68 16.51
CA GLU A 32 15.10 7.45 16.64
C GLU A 32 16.18 6.98 15.66
N ILE A 33 16.33 5.66 15.49
CA ILE A 33 17.26 5.07 14.52
C ILE A 33 16.83 5.43 13.10
N VAL A 34 15.54 5.28 12.81
CA VAL A 34 14.98 5.64 11.50
C VAL A 34 15.19 7.12 11.22
N SER A 35 14.99 8.00 12.21
CA SER A 35 15.22 9.44 12.05
C SER A 35 16.68 9.76 11.71
N ALA A 36 17.64 9.08 12.35
CA ALA A 36 19.06 9.21 12.05
C ALA A 36 19.39 8.72 10.63
N ILE A 37 18.84 7.58 10.23
CA ILE A 37 19.03 7.01 8.89
C ILE A 37 18.42 7.93 7.82
N THR A 38 17.21 8.44 8.04
CA THR A 38 16.55 9.34 7.09
C THR A 38 17.31 10.65 6.92
N ALA A 39 17.90 11.17 8.00
CA ALA A 39 18.74 12.36 7.93
C ALA A 39 20.07 12.13 7.20
N ALA A 40 20.67 10.94 7.37
CA ALA A 40 21.94 10.58 6.75
C ALA A 40 21.80 10.17 5.27
N CYS A 41 20.66 9.60 4.89
CA CYS A 41 20.37 9.07 3.57
C CYS A 41 19.18 9.81 2.93
N PRO A 42 19.31 11.10 2.57
CA PRO A 42 18.19 11.90 2.07
C PRO A 42 17.73 11.50 0.66
N ASN A 43 18.60 10.84 -0.12
CA ASN A 43 18.36 10.51 -1.53
C ASN A 43 17.65 9.17 -1.75
N ILE A 44 17.08 8.57 -0.70
CA ILE A 44 16.41 7.26 -0.81
C ILE A 44 15.15 7.38 -1.66
N LYS A 45 15.11 6.56 -2.71
CA LYS A 45 13.99 6.41 -3.65
C LYS A 45 13.25 5.09 -3.46
N SER A 46 13.93 4.06 -2.94
CA SER A 46 13.36 2.74 -2.70
C SER A 46 13.78 2.17 -1.36
N PHE A 47 12.80 1.71 -0.59
CA PHE A 47 13.00 0.99 0.66
C PHE A 47 12.20 -0.31 0.66
N GLN A 48 12.86 -1.45 0.55
CA GLN A 48 12.23 -2.75 0.35
C GLN A 48 12.69 -3.78 1.38
N GLY A 49 11.94 -4.88 1.46
CA GLY A 49 12.28 -6.05 2.26
C GLY A 49 11.36 -6.28 3.45
N GLN A 50 11.60 -7.36 4.18
CA GLN A 50 10.74 -7.79 5.29
C GLN A 50 11.20 -7.18 6.61
N HIS A 51 10.59 -6.08 7.03
CA HIS A 51 10.93 -5.42 8.29
C HIS A 51 9.70 -4.76 8.92
N ALA A 52 9.80 -4.47 10.20
CA ALA A 52 8.70 -3.90 10.93
C ALA A 52 8.63 -2.40 10.80
N ILE A 53 7.48 -1.95 10.31
CA ILE A 53 7.11 -0.54 10.27
C ILE A 53 5.89 -0.33 11.16
N SER A 54 5.98 0.65 12.05
CA SER A 54 4.82 1.22 12.74
C SER A 54 4.40 2.53 12.07
N ASP A 55 3.21 3.04 12.34
CA ASP A 55 2.75 4.33 11.81
C ASP A 55 3.72 5.49 12.12
N THR A 56 4.35 5.46 13.30
CA THR A 56 5.34 6.46 13.70
C THR A 56 6.59 6.38 12.83
N VAL A 57 7.12 5.17 12.61
CA VAL A 57 8.27 4.94 11.74
C VAL A 57 7.95 5.33 10.30
N LEU A 58 6.80 4.91 9.79
CA LEU A 58 6.34 5.24 8.45
C LEU A 58 6.30 6.75 8.23
N ARG A 59 5.73 7.49 9.19
CA ARG A 59 5.68 8.95 9.13
C ARG A 59 7.07 9.58 9.09
N ARG A 60 8.03 9.05 9.85
CA ARG A 60 9.43 9.54 9.84
C ARG A 60 10.08 9.31 8.48
N MET A 61 9.95 8.11 7.92
CA MET A 61 10.43 7.79 6.58
C MET A 61 9.84 8.75 5.54
N MET A 62 8.52 8.93 5.55
CA MET A 62 7.84 9.81 4.60
C MET A 62 8.23 11.28 4.75
N SER A 63 8.57 11.73 5.96
CA SER A 63 9.04 13.10 6.19
C SER A 63 10.51 13.31 5.82
N GLY A 64 11.34 12.27 5.89
CA GLY A 64 12.79 12.39 5.69
C GLY A 64 13.27 11.96 4.30
N TRP A 65 12.50 11.12 3.60
CA TRP A 65 12.79 10.66 2.24
C TRP A 65 11.80 11.27 1.27
N GLU A 66 12.08 12.51 0.87
CA GLU A 66 11.15 13.29 0.04
C GLU A 66 10.93 12.69 -1.35
N ASP A 67 11.89 11.90 -1.85
CA ASP A 67 11.88 11.25 -3.17
C ASP A 67 11.51 9.76 -3.12
N LEU A 68 10.96 9.28 -1.98
CA LEU A 68 10.57 7.88 -1.84
C LEU A 68 9.43 7.53 -2.82
N LYS A 69 9.72 6.63 -3.75
CA LYS A 69 8.78 6.13 -4.77
C LYS A 69 8.39 4.68 -4.56
N SER A 70 9.21 3.89 -3.85
CA SER A 70 9.00 2.45 -3.69
C SER A 70 9.14 2.06 -2.22
N ILE A 71 8.13 1.38 -1.68
CA ILE A 71 8.13 0.92 -0.29
C ILE A 71 7.47 -0.45 -0.10
N THR A 72 8.10 -1.30 0.72
CA THR A 72 7.51 -2.54 1.26
C THR A 72 7.05 -2.29 2.69
N LEU A 73 5.80 -2.63 3.01
CA LEU A 73 5.24 -2.61 4.35
C LEU A 73 4.95 -4.05 4.81
N ALA A 74 5.51 -4.45 5.95
CA ALA A 74 5.37 -5.79 6.52
C ALA A 74 5.13 -5.73 8.05
N PRO A 75 4.47 -6.75 8.64
CA PRO A 75 4.26 -6.84 10.08
C PRO A 75 5.55 -7.14 10.84
N TYR A 76 5.60 -6.74 12.12
CA TYR A 76 6.71 -7.14 13.00
C TYR A 76 6.54 -8.53 13.59
N GLN A 77 7.66 -9.24 13.71
CA GLN A 77 7.68 -10.65 14.09
C GLN A 77 8.51 -10.96 15.33
N ALA A 78 9.03 -9.99 16.11
CA ALA A 78 9.56 -10.39 17.41
C ALA A 78 8.40 -10.72 18.34
N LEU A 79 8.52 -11.88 18.98
CA LEU A 79 7.60 -12.53 19.94
C LEU A 79 7.23 -11.70 21.18
N SER A 80 7.44 -10.38 21.15
CA SER A 80 7.15 -9.45 22.24
C SER A 80 5.88 -8.66 21.95
N VAL A 81 4.88 -8.93 22.77
CA VAL A 81 3.66 -8.13 22.99
C VAL A 81 3.96 -6.62 22.89
N GLY A 82 3.35 -5.91 21.94
CA GLY A 82 3.19 -4.46 22.01
C GLY A 82 3.67 -3.61 20.82
N THR A 83 4.39 -4.15 19.85
CA THR A 83 4.73 -3.41 18.62
C THR A 83 3.53 -3.35 17.68
N LYS A 84 3.05 -2.13 17.41
CA LYS A 84 1.91 -1.88 16.52
C LYS A 84 2.37 -1.96 15.06
N GLU A 85 1.78 -2.86 14.30
CA GLU A 85 1.86 -2.90 12.84
C GLU A 85 1.32 -1.59 12.25
N VAL A 86 1.61 -1.34 10.96
CA VAL A 86 0.99 -0.25 10.22
C VAL A 86 -0.53 -0.38 10.28
N SER A 87 -1.18 0.66 10.80
CA SER A 87 -2.64 0.73 10.87
C SER A 87 -3.24 1.18 9.54
N MET A 88 -4.57 1.12 9.44
CA MET A 88 -5.28 1.71 8.29
C MET A 88 -4.98 3.21 8.16
N GLU A 89 -4.84 3.94 9.27
CA GLU A 89 -4.51 5.38 9.23
C GLU A 89 -3.09 5.62 8.74
N GLY A 90 -2.13 4.78 9.16
CA GLY A 90 -0.75 4.85 8.67
C GLY A 90 -0.66 4.62 7.17
N LEU A 91 -1.35 3.58 6.67
CA LEU A 91 -1.47 3.33 5.24
C LEU A 91 -2.17 4.50 4.52
N TRP A 92 -3.27 5.01 5.06
CA TRP A 92 -3.99 6.13 4.45
C TRP A 92 -3.12 7.37 4.31
N SER A 93 -2.36 7.74 5.35
CA SER A 93 -1.40 8.86 5.29
C SER A 93 -0.30 8.62 4.25
N LEU A 94 0.16 7.38 4.06
CA LEU A 94 1.07 7.03 2.98
C LEU A 94 0.43 7.28 1.61
N LEU A 95 -0.82 6.89 1.42
CA LEU A 95 -1.52 7.07 0.15
C LEU A 95 -1.81 8.55 -0.16
N GLU A 96 -2.06 9.37 0.86
CA GLU A 96 -2.25 10.82 0.74
C GLU A 96 -0.99 11.57 0.30
N CYS A 97 0.21 11.01 0.53
CA CYS A 97 1.44 11.69 0.14
C CYS A 97 1.55 11.86 -1.39
N GLY A 98 0.89 10.99 -2.17
CA GLY A 98 0.86 11.06 -3.63
C GLY A 98 2.22 10.85 -4.33
N LYS A 99 3.23 10.31 -3.64
CA LYS A 99 4.59 10.11 -4.19
C LYS A 99 4.94 8.66 -4.48
N VAL A 100 4.36 7.72 -3.73
CA VAL A 100 4.67 6.30 -3.87
C VAL A 100 4.06 5.75 -5.15
N GLU A 101 4.91 5.24 -6.03
CA GLU A 101 4.58 4.61 -7.31
C GLU A 101 4.55 3.08 -7.20
N SER A 102 5.40 2.49 -6.34
CA SER A 102 5.46 1.05 -6.10
C SER A 102 5.21 0.72 -4.63
N LEU A 103 4.18 -0.08 -4.36
CA LEU A 103 3.73 -0.42 -3.03
C LEU A 103 3.63 -1.94 -2.88
N GLU A 104 4.36 -2.49 -1.92
CA GLU A 104 4.27 -3.90 -1.54
C GLU A 104 3.71 -4.01 -0.12
N LEU A 105 2.65 -4.79 0.04
CA LEU A 105 1.93 -4.97 1.30
C LEU A 105 1.98 -6.46 1.67
N LEU A 106 2.77 -6.82 2.67
CA LEU A 106 2.99 -8.19 3.09
C LEU A 106 2.22 -8.47 4.38
N ASP A 107 1.24 -9.36 4.36
CA ASP A 107 0.54 -9.88 5.54
C ASP A 107 -0.09 -8.84 6.48
N LEU A 108 -0.32 -7.63 6.00
CA LEU A 108 -0.85 -6.55 6.82
C LEU A 108 -2.35 -6.68 7.06
N ASN A 109 -2.76 -6.60 8.32
CA ASN A 109 -4.17 -6.58 8.72
C ASN A 109 -4.91 -5.30 8.30
N CYS A 110 -4.17 -4.20 8.07
CA CYS A 110 -4.76 -2.94 7.63
C CYS A 110 -5.35 -3.00 6.20
N ILE A 111 -4.95 -3.97 5.39
CA ILE A 111 -5.62 -4.32 4.13
C ILE A 111 -6.63 -5.43 4.41
N SER A 112 -7.87 -5.06 4.67
CA SER A 112 -9.00 -5.99 4.84
C SER A 112 -10.19 -5.48 4.04
N ASN A 113 -11.18 -6.35 3.82
CA ASN A 113 -12.40 -5.95 3.09
C ASN A 113 -13.08 -4.72 3.72
N ASP A 114 -13.15 -4.67 5.06
CA ASP A 114 -13.72 -3.53 5.78
C ASP A 114 -12.85 -2.27 5.67
N ASN A 115 -11.54 -2.38 5.86
CA ASN A 115 -10.67 -1.21 5.81
C ASN A 115 -10.61 -0.61 4.41
N VAL A 116 -10.54 -1.43 3.36
CA VAL A 116 -10.56 -0.95 1.97
C VAL A 116 -11.90 -0.27 1.66
N ARG A 117 -13.02 -0.82 2.15
CA ARG A 117 -14.34 -0.19 2.04
C ARG A 117 -14.39 1.17 2.74
N ILE A 118 -13.83 1.28 3.95
CA ILE A 118 -13.74 2.54 4.71
C ILE A 118 -12.88 3.57 3.95
N MET A 119 -11.71 3.17 3.45
CA MET A 119 -10.85 4.03 2.64
C MET A 119 -11.60 4.54 1.40
N MET A 120 -12.35 3.68 0.71
CA MET A 120 -13.18 4.10 -0.42
C MET A 120 -14.31 5.07 -0.04
N GLN A 121 -14.91 4.92 1.14
CA GLN A 121 -15.87 5.91 1.63
C GLN A 121 -15.22 7.27 1.85
N ARG A 122 -13.98 7.31 2.37
CA ARG A 122 -13.22 8.56 2.51
C ARG A 122 -12.90 9.21 1.16
N VAL A 123 -12.50 8.44 0.15
CA VAL A 123 -12.29 8.96 -1.22
C VAL A 123 -13.57 9.60 -1.75
N LYS A 124 -14.73 8.95 -1.57
CA LYS A 124 -16.04 9.50 -2.00
C LYS A 124 -16.39 10.80 -1.29
N GLN A 125 -16.12 10.89 0.02
CA GLN A 125 -16.33 12.13 0.79
C GLN A 125 -15.41 13.26 0.32
N LEU A 126 -14.13 12.97 0.05
CA LEU A 126 -13.20 13.95 -0.50
C LEU A 126 -13.68 14.50 -1.85
N HIS A 127 -14.17 13.63 -2.74
CA HIS A 127 -14.77 14.07 -4.00
C HIS A 127 -15.96 15.01 -3.76
N ALA A 128 -16.91 14.62 -2.91
CA ALA A 128 -18.09 15.45 -2.62
C ALA A 128 -17.71 16.83 -2.08
N THR A 129 -16.77 16.91 -1.13
CA THR A 129 -16.31 18.18 -0.56
C THR A 129 -15.56 19.07 -1.55
N SER A 130 -14.85 18.49 -2.52
CA SER A 130 -14.19 19.25 -3.59
C SER A 130 -15.18 19.91 -4.53
N PHE A 131 -16.32 19.27 -4.81
CA PHE A 131 -17.39 19.87 -5.63
C PHE A 131 -18.12 21.01 -4.89
N GLU A 132 -18.34 20.90 -3.58
CA GLU A 132 -19.01 21.94 -2.78
C GLU A 132 -18.18 23.23 -2.65
N ARG A 133 -16.84 23.13 -2.55
CA ARG A 133 -15.97 24.33 -2.49
C ARG A 133 -16.01 25.17 -3.77
N VAL A 134 -16.19 24.54 -4.93
CA VAL A 134 -16.29 25.25 -6.21
C VAL A 134 -17.66 25.94 -6.34
N ALA A 135 -18.72 25.31 -5.84
CA ALA A 135 -20.08 25.86 -5.90
C ALA A 135 -20.31 27.04 -4.93
N ASN A 136 -19.59 27.08 -3.79
CA ASN A 136 -19.78 28.09 -2.74
C ASN A 136 -18.73 29.21 -2.72
N SER A 137 -17.94 29.39 -3.80
CA SER A 137 -16.95 30.47 -3.86
C SER A 137 -17.65 31.83 -4.06
N PRO A 138 -17.60 32.76 -3.08
CA PRO A 138 -18.34 34.02 -3.15
C PRO A 138 -17.49 35.09 -3.83
N LEU A 139 -17.47 35.12 -5.17
CA LEU A 139 -16.91 36.24 -5.94
C LEU A 139 -17.80 36.58 -7.14
N SER A 140 -18.97 37.13 -6.83
CA SER A 140 -19.73 37.96 -7.76
C SER A 140 -20.19 39.21 -7.02
N HIS A 141 -19.24 40.12 -6.74
CA HIS A 141 -19.57 41.50 -6.39
C HIS A 141 -19.89 42.30 -7.66
N PRO A 142 -21.08 42.91 -7.79
CA PRO A 142 -21.48 43.63 -8.99
C PRO A 142 -21.12 45.12 -8.92
N PHE A 143 -19.93 45.52 -8.45
CA PHE A 143 -19.49 46.92 -8.54
C PHE A 143 -17.96 47.03 -8.54
N ALA A 144 -17.34 47.06 -9.71
CA ALA A 144 -16.00 47.62 -9.91
C ALA A 144 -15.84 48.05 -11.37
N HIS A 145 -16.13 49.33 -11.65
CA HIS A 145 -15.71 50.00 -12.86
C HIS A 145 -14.21 50.37 -12.76
N HIS A 146 -13.54 50.30 -13.91
CA HIS A 146 -12.26 50.93 -14.28
C HIS A 146 -10.93 50.20 -14.01
N HIS A 147 -10.30 49.87 -15.15
CA HIS A 147 -8.87 49.71 -15.43
C HIS A 147 -8.06 48.69 -14.64
N SER A 148 -7.62 47.61 -15.30
CA SER A 148 -6.20 47.36 -15.64
C SER A 148 -5.96 45.90 -16.07
N TYR A 149 -5.11 45.75 -17.10
CA TYR A 149 -4.34 44.58 -17.52
C TYR A 149 -4.75 43.21 -16.94
N PHE A 150 -5.44 42.39 -17.75
CA PHE A 150 -5.58 40.96 -17.48
C PHE A 150 -4.20 40.28 -17.55
N ALA A 151 -3.53 40.23 -16.40
CA ALA A 151 -2.64 39.13 -16.08
C ALA A 151 -3.52 37.87 -16.04
N THR A 152 -3.34 36.96 -17.00
CA THR A 152 -3.83 35.59 -16.90
C THR A 152 -3.12 34.94 -15.71
N ALA A 153 -3.69 35.05 -14.52
CA ALA A 153 -3.31 34.21 -13.41
C ALA A 153 -3.55 32.76 -13.86
N PRO A 154 -2.50 31.92 -13.97
CA PRO A 154 -2.71 30.53 -14.30
C PRO A 154 -3.58 29.92 -13.20
N ALA A 155 -4.53 29.07 -13.60
CA ALA A 155 -5.32 28.27 -12.68
C ALA A 155 -4.34 27.47 -11.81
N THR A 156 -4.09 27.94 -10.58
CA THR A 156 -3.40 27.15 -9.58
C THR A 156 -4.44 26.13 -9.11
N THR A 157 -4.51 25.00 -9.80
CA THR A 157 -5.12 23.79 -9.27
C THR A 157 -4.08 23.08 -8.43
N PRO A 158 -4.00 23.25 -7.10
CA PRO A 158 -3.54 22.16 -6.27
C PRO A 158 -4.69 21.16 -6.22
N THR A 159 -4.91 20.40 -7.30
CA THR A 159 -5.63 19.14 -7.18
C THR A 159 -4.71 18.26 -6.38
N THR A 160 -4.87 18.26 -5.06
CA THR A 160 -4.23 17.24 -4.22
C THR A 160 -4.54 15.89 -4.86
N PRO A 161 -3.52 15.13 -5.28
CA PRO A 161 -3.76 13.86 -5.95
C PRO A 161 -4.61 12.99 -5.03
N LEU A 162 -5.57 12.28 -5.62
CA LEU A 162 -6.44 11.40 -4.85
C LEU A 162 -5.58 10.37 -4.11
N PRO A 163 -5.87 10.05 -2.84
CA PRO A 163 -5.13 9.03 -2.11
C PRO A 163 -5.06 7.74 -2.94
N GLY A 164 -3.85 7.21 -3.12
CA GLY A 164 -3.60 5.99 -3.90
C GLY A 164 -3.47 6.19 -5.42
N SER A 165 -3.77 7.38 -5.95
CA SER A 165 -3.65 7.64 -7.40
C SER A 165 -2.23 7.68 -7.93
N SER A 166 -1.21 7.81 -7.08
CA SER A 166 0.20 7.74 -7.50
C SER A 166 0.68 6.32 -7.74
N VAL A 167 0.02 5.32 -7.15
CA VAL A 167 0.48 3.93 -7.18
C VAL A 167 0.26 3.34 -8.58
N ARG A 168 1.35 2.86 -9.18
CA ARG A 168 1.42 2.18 -10.47
C ARG A 168 1.66 0.68 -10.29
N HIS A 169 2.44 0.28 -9.31
CA HIS A 169 2.77 -1.12 -9.06
C HIS A 169 2.31 -1.50 -7.67
N LEU A 170 1.41 -2.47 -7.59
CA LEU A 170 0.88 -2.96 -6.32
C LEU A 170 1.12 -4.46 -6.19
N THR A 171 1.76 -4.85 -5.11
CA THR A 171 1.87 -6.26 -4.70
C THR A 171 1.22 -6.42 -3.34
N ILE A 172 0.27 -7.35 -3.24
CA ILE A 172 -0.38 -7.69 -1.98
C ILE A 172 -0.16 -9.17 -1.71
N THR A 173 0.43 -9.46 -0.56
CA THR A 173 0.67 -10.81 -0.11
C THR A 173 -0.14 -11.10 1.14
N LYS A 174 -0.89 -12.19 1.12
CA LYS A 174 -1.82 -12.64 2.16
C LYS A 174 -1.55 -14.12 2.47
N TYR A 175 -0.49 -14.37 3.21
CA TYR A 175 -0.22 -15.67 3.78
C TYR A 175 -0.92 -15.84 5.13
N THR A 176 -0.72 -14.97 6.10
CA THR A 176 -1.19 -15.21 7.47
C THR A 176 -2.39 -14.36 7.87
N SER A 177 -2.83 -13.46 6.99
CA SER A 177 -4.01 -12.60 7.20
C SER A 177 -5.12 -12.96 6.21
N THR A 178 -6.37 -12.61 6.56
CA THR A 178 -7.55 -12.91 5.74
C THR A 178 -7.37 -12.37 4.31
N PRO A 179 -7.59 -13.20 3.27
CA PRO A 179 -7.56 -12.70 1.90
C PRO A 179 -8.72 -11.74 1.63
N LEU A 180 -8.58 -10.96 0.57
CA LEU A 180 -9.64 -10.09 0.09
C LEU A 180 -10.71 -10.92 -0.63
N THR A 181 -11.97 -10.51 -0.48
CA THR A 181 -13.10 -11.03 -1.25
C THR A 181 -13.29 -10.18 -2.51
N LEU A 182 -14.15 -10.61 -3.42
CA LEU A 182 -14.50 -9.93 -4.66
C LEU A 182 -14.91 -8.46 -4.42
N PRO A 183 -15.77 -8.11 -3.44
CA PRO A 183 -16.01 -6.71 -3.09
C PRO A 183 -14.76 -5.96 -2.64
N GLY A 184 -13.87 -6.62 -1.89
CA GLY A 184 -12.59 -6.06 -1.47
C GLY A 184 -11.68 -5.74 -2.65
N PHE A 185 -11.55 -6.66 -3.60
CA PHE A 185 -10.81 -6.43 -4.85
C PHE A 185 -11.42 -5.29 -5.68
N GLY A 186 -12.74 -5.25 -5.82
CA GLY A 186 -13.43 -4.18 -6.56
C GLY A 186 -13.17 -2.80 -5.93
N ALA A 187 -13.26 -2.71 -4.60
CA ALA A 187 -12.95 -1.48 -3.88
C ALA A 187 -11.45 -1.11 -4.00
N LEU A 188 -10.56 -2.10 -4.00
CA LEU A 188 -9.12 -1.90 -4.13
C LEU A 188 -8.73 -1.35 -5.51
N LEU A 189 -9.29 -1.89 -6.59
CA LEU A 189 -9.07 -1.37 -7.95
C LEU A 189 -9.60 0.04 -8.16
N GLN A 190 -10.61 0.45 -7.37
CA GLN A 190 -11.09 1.84 -7.35
C GLN A 190 -10.17 2.75 -6.53
N LEU A 191 -9.59 2.25 -5.44
CA LEU A 191 -8.64 2.99 -4.60
C LEU A 191 -7.34 3.31 -5.35
N PHE A 192 -6.92 2.42 -6.24
CA PHE A 192 -5.73 2.58 -7.07
C PHE A 192 -6.13 2.70 -8.55
N PRO A 193 -6.68 3.85 -8.99
CA PRO A 193 -7.22 4.01 -10.33
C PRO A 193 -6.16 3.88 -11.44
N ASN A 194 -4.90 4.10 -11.06
CA ASN A 194 -3.76 4.37 -11.91
C ASN A 194 -2.75 3.22 -11.98
N LEU A 195 -3.10 2.05 -11.45
CA LEU A 195 -2.24 0.86 -11.50
C LEU A 195 -1.82 0.59 -12.95
N GLU A 196 -0.64 0.02 -13.10
CA GLU A 196 -0.06 -0.53 -14.32
C GLU A 196 0.34 -1.98 -14.12
N SER A 197 0.55 -2.42 -12.87
CA SER A 197 0.69 -3.82 -12.52
C SER A 197 0.07 -4.11 -11.16
N PHE A 198 -0.60 -5.24 -11.06
CA PHE A 198 -1.16 -5.74 -9.82
C PHE A 198 -0.82 -7.21 -9.63
N LYS A 199 -0.14 -7.52 -8.53
CA LYS A 199 0.18 -8.88 -8.11
C LYS A 199 -0.53 -9.18 -6.78
N PHE A 200 -1.24 -10.30 -6.73
CA PHE A 200 -1.84 -10.79 -5.50
C PHE A 200 -1.32 -12.20 -5.22
N VAL A 201 -0.75 -12.39 -4.04
CA VAL A 201 -0.17 -13.67 -3.62
C VAL A 201 -0.85 -14.13 -2.35
N THR A 202 -1.29 -15.38 -2.34
CA THR A 202 -1.88 -16.00 -1.16
C THR A 202 -1.68 -17.51 -1.21
N ASN A 203 -1.84 -18.13 -0.05
CA ASN A 203 -1.77 -19.57 0.13
C ASN A 203 -3.00 -20.06 0.91
N PHE A 204 -4.15 -19.39 0.75
CA PHE A 204 -5.34 -19.54 1.59
C PHE A 204 -5.69 -20.99 1.94
N PHE A 205 -5.57 -21.93 0.99
CA PHE A 205 -5.81 -23.36 1.19
C PHE A 205 -4.89 -24.03 2.22
N THR A 206 -3.84 -23.37 2.69
CA THR A 206 -2.92 -23.90 3.69
C THR A 206 -3.51 -23.81 5.11
N TYR A 207 -4.59 -23.04 5.31
CA TYR A 207 -5.24 -22.92 6.62
C TYR A 207 -6.66 -23.48 6.58
N ASP A 208 -6.76 -24.81 6.67
CA ASP A 208 -8.04 -25.46 6.91
C ASP A 208 -8.72 -24.82 8.14
N HIS A 209 -9.96 -24.35 7.95
CA HIS A 209 -10.85 -23.86 9.00
C HIS A 209 -10.47 -22.58 9.77
N HIS A 210 -9.44 -21.83 9.36
CA HIS A 210 -9.07 -20.58 10.06
C HIS A 210 -10.04 -19.41 9.77
N PHE A 211 -10.80 -19.47 8.68
CA PHE A 211 -11.76 -18.44 8.31
C PHE A 211 -13.17 -19.03 8.30
N GLN A 212 -13.95 -18.72 9.34
CA GLN A 212 -15.32 -19.24 9.50
C GLN A 212 -16.18 -18.95 8.26
N GLY A 213 -16.85 -19.98 7.75
CA GLY A 213 -17.84 -19.86 6.66
C GLY A 213 -17.28 -19.90 5.23
N LEU A 214 -15.97 -20.05 5.05
CA LEU A 214 -15.33 -20.11 3.73
C LEU A 214 -14.89 -21.55 3.43
N THR A 215 -15.69 -22.27 2.65
CA THR A 215 -15.32 -23.61 2.17
C THR A 215 -14.39 -23.51 0.96
N ARG A 216 -13.69 -24.60 0.67
CA ARG A 216 -12.84 -24.72 -0.53
C ARG A 216 -13.57 -24.32 -1.81
N ASN A 217 -14.78 -24.84 -2.00
CA ASN A 217 -15.58 -24.56 -3.20
C ASN A 217 -15.97 -23.08 -3.30
N ILE A 218 -16.37 -22.46 -2.18
CA ILE A 218 -16.69 -21.03 -2.14
C ILE A 218 -15.45 -20.21 -2.52
N TYR A 219 -14.27 -20.60 -2.03
CA TYR A 219 -13.03 -19.89 -2.35
C TYR A 219 -12.60 -20.08 -3.81
N GLU A 220 -12.71 -21.29 -4.37
CA GLU A 220 -12.41 -21.55 -5.78
C GLU A 220 -13.36 -20.78 -6.71
N GLU A 221 -14.65 -20.69 -6.37
CA GLU A 221 -15.61 -19.84 -7.08
C GLU A 221 -15.22 -18.36 -6.99
N GLU A 222 -14.84 -17.89 -5.80
CA GLU A 222 -14.39 -16.52 -5.58
C GLU A 222 -13.16 -16.17 -6.42
N ILE A 223 -12.17 -17.08 -6.49
CA ILE A 223 -10.97 -16.91 -7.34
C ILE A 223 -11.39 -16.66 -8.79
N VAL A 224 -12.29 -17.48 -9.33
CA VAL A 224 -12.76 -17.35 -10.72
C VAL A 224 -13.46 -16.01 -10.94
N MET A 225 -14.28 -15.57 -9.98
CA MET A 225 -14.97 -14.28 -10.06
C MET A 225 -13.98 -13.11 -9.99
N VAL A 226 -13.02 -13.15 -9.08
CA VAL A 226 -11.98 -12.12 -8.94
C VAL A 226 -11.13 -12.04 -10.20
N GLU A 227 -10.64 -13.17 -10.70
CA GLU A 227 -9.84 -13.18 -11.93
C GLU A 227 -10.60 -12.60 -13.12
N ARG A 228 -11.88 -12.95 -13.26
CA ARG A 228 -12.73 -12.40 -14.32
C ARG A 228 -12.87 -10.88 -14.19
N MET A 229 -13.19 -10.41 -12.98
CA MET A 229 -13.38 -8.98 -12.71
C MET A 229 -12.09 -8.20 -12.94
N VAL A 230 -10.97 -8.64 -12.37
CA VAL A 230 -9.69 -7.97 -12.51
C VAL A 230 -9.29 -7.94 -13.98
N ARG A 231 -9.34 -9.07 -14.70
CA ARG A 231 -8.99 -9.09 -16.13
C ARG A 231 -9.88 -8.16 -16.97
N ALA A 232 -11.18 -8.08 -16.68
CA ALA A 232 -12.09 -7.16 -17.36
C ALA A 232 -11.67 -5.71 -17.12
N GLU A 233 -11.51 -5.32 -15.86
CA GLU A 233 -11.08 -3.96 -15.47
C GLU A 233 -9.73 -3.59 -16.09
N MET A 234 -8.78 -4.52 -16.06
CA MET A 234 -7.45 -4.34 -16.61
C MET A 234 -7.46 -4.26 -18.13
N THR A 235 -8.29 -5.05 -18.81
CA THR A 235 -8.44 -4.95 -20.27
C THR A 235 -9.02 -3.60 -20.67
N ASP A 236 -10.03 -3.11 -19.96
CA ASP A 236 -10.66 -1.83 -20.26
C ASP A 236 -9.72 -0.66 -20.00
N ARG A 237 -9.00 -0.66 -18.86
CA ARG A 237 -8.07 0.41 -18.48
C ARG A 237 -6.75 0.35 -19.25
N TRP A 238 -6.12 -0.82 -19.33
CA TRP A 238 -4.76 -0.98 -19.89
C TRP A 238 -4.75 -1.39 -21.35
N GLY A 239 -5.77 -2.10 -21.81
CA GLY A 239 -5.88 -2.49 -23.21
C GLY A 239 -5.98 -1.28 -24.13
N ALA A 240 -6.60 -0.20 -23.67
CA ALA A 240 -6.64 1.08 -24.38
C ALA A 240 -5.25 1.73 -24.56
N THR A 241 -4.30 1.46 -23.66
CA THR A 241 -2.97 2.11 -23.65
C THR A 241 -1.86 1.22 -24.22
N ARG A 242 -1.93 -0.10 -24.00
CA ARG A 242 -0.84 -1.05 -24.29
C ARG A 242 -1.25 -2.27 -25.13
N GLY A 243 -2.53 -2.40 -25.46
CA GLY A 243 -3.10 -3.56 -26.16
C GLY A 243 -3.46 -4.73 -25.22
N ALA A 244 -4.42 -5.57 -25.62
CA ALA A 244 -5.03 -6.59 -24.76
C ALA A 244 -4.05 -7.64 -24.21
N ALA A 245 -3.05 -8.07 -25.00
CA ALA A 245 -2.05 -9.05 -24.55
C ALA A 245 -1.10 -8.47 -23.48
N ALA A 246 -0.74 -7.19 -23.59
CA ALA A 246 0.08 -6.51 -22.60
C ALA A 246 -0.71 -6.22 -21.31
N ALA A 247 -2.00 -5.91 -21.42
CA ALA A 247 -2.90 -5.74 -20.27
C ALA A 247 -3.03 -7.02 -19.42
N ALA A 248 -3.07 -8.19 -20.07
CA ALA A 248 -3.12 -9.47 -19.38
C ALA A 248 -1.83 -9.79 -18.59
N ALA A 249 -0.66 -9.33 -19.06
CA ALA A 249 0.62 -9.52 -18.38
C ALA A 249 0.80 -8.64 -17.13
N CYS A 250 -0.07 -7.64 -16.95
CA CYS A 250 -0.02 -6.70 -15.85
C CYS A 250 -0.79 -7.17 -14.60
N TRP A 251 -1.53 -8.29 -14.67
CA TRP A 251 -2.19 -8.92 -13.53
C TRP A 251 -1.60 -10.31 -13.26
N GLU A 252 -1.25 -10.57 -12.01
CA GLU A 252 -0.74 -11.86 -11.56
C GLU A 252 -1.45 -12.29 -10.27
N GLY A 253 -2.20 -13.40 -10.34
CA GLY A 253 -2.84 -14.02 -9.19
C GLY A 253 -2.16 -15.34 -8.83
N GLU A 254 -1.38 -15.36 -7.75
CA GLU A 254 -0.77 -16.56 -7.19
C GLU A 254 -1.60 -17.04 -5.99
N TRP A 255 -2.64 -17.82 -6.24
CA TRP A 255 -3.61 -18.25 -5.21
C TRP A 255 -3.17 -19.46 -4.37
N ASN A 256 -2.15 -20.17 -4.83
CA ASN A 256 -1.62 -21.40 -4.25
C ASN A 256 -0.10 -21.30 -4.04
N ALA A 257 0.38 -20.14 -3.61
CA ALA A 257 1.80 -19.91 -3.43
C ALA A 257 2.40 -20.85 -2.37
N VAL A 258 3.63 -21.30 -2.62
CA VAL A 258 4.32 -22.24 -1.74
C VAL A 258 4.62 -21.57 -0.41
N VAL A 259 4.22 -22.23 0.67
CA VAL A 259 4.39 -21.73 2.04
C VAL A 259 5.69 -22.25 2.60
N THR A 260 6.56 -21.34 3.04
CA THR A 260 7.79 -21.72 3.74
C THR A 260 7.47 -22.29 5.13
N GLU A 261 8.37 -23.09 5.68
CA GLU A 261 8.23 -23.63 7.03
C GLU A 261 8.04 -22.53 8.09
N GLU A 262 8.77 -21.43 7.93
CA GLU A 262 8.64 -20.26 8.80
C GLU A 262 7.23 -19.65 8.73
N GLN A 263 6.64 -19.52 7.55
CA GLN A 263 5.28 -19.04 7.37
C GLN A 263 4.25 -20.00 7.99
N ARG A 264 4.45 -21.32 7.88
CA ARG A 264 3.60 -22.33 8.56
C ARG A 264 3.66 -22.23 10.07
N LEU A 265 4.86 -22.00 10.62
CA LEU A 265 5.07 -21.76 12.05
C LEU A 265 4.36 -20.48 12.51
N ARG A 266 4.45 -19.39 11.75
CA ARG A 266 3.81 -18.09 12.05
C ARG A 266 2.30 -18.20 12.15
N ALA A 267 1.68 -18.98 11.27
CA ALA A 267 0.24 -19.19 11.28
C ALA A 267 -0.24 -20.28 12.25
N SER A 268 0.66 -20.80 13.11
CA SER A 268 0.35 -21.86 14.07
C SER A 268 -0.14 -23.19 13.46
N ILE A 269 0.09 -23.43 12.16
CA ILE A 269 -0.32 -24.68 11.48
C ILE A 269 0.38 -25.90 12.10
N LEU A 270 1.67 -25.79 12.41
CA LEU A 270 2.46 -26.93 12.87
C LEU A 270 2.10 -27.42 14.27
N ARG A 271 1.30 -26.67 15.05
CA ARG A 271 0.79 -27.15 16.34
C ARG A 271 -0.42 -28.08 16.19
N SER A 272 -1.22 -27.99 15.12
CA SER A 272 -2.38 -28.87 14.96
C SER A 272 -2.05 -30.23 14.34
N CYS A 273 -0.91 -30.37 13.65
CA CYS A 273 -0.48 -31.63 13.06
C CYS A 273 0.32 -32.55 14.01
N MET A 274 0.59 -32.15 15.25
CA MET A 274 1.28 -33.01 16.24
C MET A 274 0.33 -33.65 17.26
N ASP A 275 -0.97 -33.33 17.23
CA ASP A 275 -2.00 -33.88 18.13
C ASP A 275 -3.00 -34.81 17.40
N GLN A 276 -2.56 -35.54 16.37
CA GLN A 276 -3.33 -36.65 15.76
C GLN A 276 -2.49 -37.92 15.61
#